data_AF-A0A6C0LM28-F1
#
_entry.id   AF-A0A6C0LM28-F1
#
_cell.length_a   1.000
_cell.length_b   1.000
_cell.length_c   1.000
_cell.angle_alpha   90.00
_cell.angle_beta   90.00
_cell.angle_gamma   90.00
#
_symmetry.space_group_name_H-M   'P 1'
#
loop_
_entity.id
_entity.type
_entity.pdbx_description
1 polymer ?
#
loop_
_entity_poly.entity_id
_entity_poly.type
_entity_poly.pdbx_seq_one_letter_code
_entity_poly.pdbx_strand_id
1 'polypeptide(L)'
;MSTKSARVREMILDIEDAMKTKTPAQIGAEFADYQKEFPSIFAMLLKKDYRRDILAMMVDQLDKMERGDISQHNASVNVGTILVDRIVKPQLNGAKDKPKQ
;
A
#
# COMPACT_ATOMS: atom_id res chain seq x y z
N MET A 1 -20.10 -2.10 11.66
CA MET A 1 -19.38 -1.03 10.95
C MET A 1 -18.13 -1.64 10.35
N SER A 2 -17.86 -1.47 9.05
CA SER A 2 -16.60 -1.93 8.45
C SER A 2 -15.47 -0.99 8.85
N THR A 3 -14.30 -1.51 9.20
CA THR A 3 -13.13 -0.70 9.55
C THR A 3 -12.48 -0.11 8.30
N LYS A 4 -11.68 0.96 8.42
CA LYS A 4 -10.99 1.53 7.25
C LYS A 4 -10.01 0.52 6.67
N SER A 5 -9.30 -0.25 7.51
CA SER A 5 -8.42 -1.32 7.03
C SER A 5 -9.18 -2.38 6.23
N ALA A 6 -10.36 -2.82 6.68
CA ALA A 6 -11.20 -3.76 5.94
C ALA A 6 -11.63 -3.18 4.58
N ARG A 7 -12.09 -1.92 4.57
CA ARG A 7 -12.49 -1.22 3.34
C ARG A 7 -11.35 -1.06 2.35
N VAL A 8 -10.15 -0.73 2.82
CA VAL A 8 -8.95 -0.64 1.96
C VAL A 8 -8.58 -2.01 1.39
N ARG A 9 -8.72 -3.11 2.16
CA ARG A 9 -8.47 -4.47 1.64
C ARG A 9 -9.46 -4.85 0.55
N GLU A 10 -10.76 -4.56 0.72
CA GLU A 10 -11.78 -4.75 -0.32
C GLU A 10 -11.40 -4.00 -1.60
N MET A 11 -11.11 -2.70 -1.48
CA MET A 11 -10.71 -1.88 -2.62
C MET A 11 -9.51 -2.45 -3.38
N ILE A 12 -8.48 -2.92 -2.68
CA ILE A 12 -7.31 -3.52 -3.31
C ILE A 12 -7.71 -4.74 -4.14
N LEU A 13 -8.54 -5.64 -3.58
CA LEU A 13 -8.99 -6.85 -4.28
C LEU A 13 -9.86 -6.52 -5.49
N ASP A 14 -10.83 -5.61 -5.32
CA ASP A 14 -11.74 -5.20 -6.38
C ASP A 14 -10.99 -4.57 -7.56
N ILE A 15 -10.04 -3.67 -7.27
CA ILE A 15 -9.24 -3.02 -8.31
C ILE A 15 -8.28 -4.01 -8.96
N GLU A 16 -7.61 -4.88 -8.18
CA GLU A 16 -6.74 -5.91 -8.75
C GLU A 16 -7.49 -6.87 -9.69
N ASP A 17 -8.72 -7.24 -9.34
CA ASP A 17 -9.57 -8.07 -10.19
C ASP A 17 -10.03 -7.31 -11.44
N ALA A 18 -10.51 -6.07 -11.28
CA ALA A 18 -10.94 -5.25 -12.39
C ALA A 18 -9.80 -4.94 -13.38
N MET A 19 -8.56 -4.74 -12.90
CA MET A 19 -7.38 -4.51 -13.74
C MET A 19 -7.00 -5.71 -14.62
N LYS A 20 -7.61 -6.89 -14.44
CA LYS A 20 -7.44 -8.04 -15.33
C LYS A 20 -8.23 -7.90 -16.64
N THR A 21 -9.32 -7.13 -16.63
CA THR A 21 -10.27 -7.07 -17.76
C THR A 21 -10.58 -5.65 -18.22
N LYS A 22 -10.34 -4.64 -17.38
CA LYS A 22 -10.72 -3.25 -17.60
C LYS A 22 -9.51 -2.32 -17.63
N THR A 23 -9.66 -1.22 -18.34
CA THR A 23 -8.68 -0.12 -18.39
C THR A 23 -8.77 0.76 -17.13
N PRO A 24 -7.71 1.50 -16.77
CA PRO A 24 -7.74 2.43 -15.64
C PRO A 24 -8.89 3.46 -15.70
N ALA A 25 -9.27 3.92 -16.90
CA ALA A 25 -10.37 4.86 -17.10
C ALA A 25 -11.73 4.23 -16.75
N GLN A 26 -11.96 2.98 -17.16
CA GLN A 26 -13.18 2.24 -16.83
C GLN A 26 -13.28 1.98 -15.32
N ILE A 27 -12.16 1.61 -14.69
CA ILE A 27 -12.08 1.36 -13.25
C ILE A 27 -12.33 2.67 -12.48
N GLY A 28 -11.77 3.80 -12.92
CA GLY A 28 -12.05 5.11 -12.32
C GLY A 28 -13.54 5.50 -12.36
N ALA A 29 -14.23 5.17 -13.46
CA ALA A 29 -15.66 5.44 -13.58
C ALA A 29 -16.51 4.50 -12.70
N GLU A 30 -16.15 3.23 -12.62
CA GLU A 30 -16.90 2.19 -11.89
C GLU A 30 -16.72 2.29 -10.37
N PHE A 31 -15.51 2.63 -9.92
CA PHE A 31 -15.14 2.68 -8.50
C PHE A 31 -14.95 4.11 -8.01
N ALA A 32 -15.83 5.03 -8.44
CA ALA A 32 -15.76 6.44 -8.08
C ALA A 32 -15.83 6.69 -6.56
N ASP A 33 -16.47 5.80 -5.80
CA ASP A 33 -16.54 5.91 -4.35
C ASP A 33 -15.19 5.61 -3.69
N TYR A 34 -14.45 4.61 -4.17
CA TYR A 34 -13.07 4.35 -3.72
C TYR A 34 -12.14 5.52 -4.05
N GLN A 35 -12.34 6.17 -5.19
CA GLN A 35 -11.58 7.38 -5.53
C GLN A 35 -11.86 8.54 -4.56
N LYS A 36 -13.09 8.68 -4.05
CA LYS A 36 -13.45 9.70 -3.04
C LYS A 36 -12.92 9.34 -1.65
N GLU A 37 -13.02 8.07 -1.25
CA GLU A 37 -12.66 7.61 0.08
C GLU A 37 -11.12 7.50 0.26
N PHE A 38 -10.40 7.01 -0.76
CA PHE A 38 -8.96 6.71 -0.68
C PHE A 38 -8.20 7.19 -1.94
N PRO A 39 -8.26 8.49 -2.29
CA PRO A 39 -7.77 9.00 -3.58
C PRO A 39 -6.31 8.62 -3.88
N SER A 40 -5.43 8.70 -2.87
CA SER A 40 -4.00 8.40 -3.05
C SER A 40 -3.73 6.91 -3.25
N ILE A 41 -4.40 6.04 -2.50
CA ILE A 41 -4.23 4.59 -2.63
C ILE A 41 -4.83 4.14 -3.96
N PHE A 42 -6.02 4.64 -4.30
CA PHE A 42 -6.68 4.36 -5.58
C PHE A 42 -5.78 4.72 -6.77
N ALA A 43 -5.24 5.95 -6.79
CA ALA A 43 -4.33 6.39 -7.85
C ALA A 43 -3.05 5.54 -7.93
N MET A 44 -2.51 5.09 -6.80
CA MET A 44 -1.35 4.21 -6.75
C MET A 44 -1.67 2.82 -7.32
N LEU A 45 -2.83 2.24 -7.00
CA LEU A 45 -3.25 0.94 -7.51
C LEU A 45 -3.37 0.93 -9.04
N LEU A 46 -3.90 2.01 -9.62
CA LEU A 46 -4.06 2.14 -11.08
C LEU A 46 -2.71 2.21 -11.83
N LYS A 47 -1.67 2.75 -11.21
CA LYS A 47 -0.33 2.89 -11.83
C LYS A 47 0.46 1.58 -11.86
N LYS A 48 0.09 0.59 -11.06
CA LYS A 48 0.81 -0.70 -10.88
C LYS A 48 2.30 -0.55 -10.51
N ASP A 49 2.73 0.61 -10.05
CA ASP A 49 4.12 0.93 -9.70
C ASP A 49 4.40 0.81 -8.19
N TYR A 50 3.58 0.02 -7.49
CA TYR A 50 3.64 -0.12 -6.04
C TYR A 50 4.08 -1.52 -5.62
N ARG A 51 4.68 -1.57 -4.44
CA ARG A 51 5.02 -2.83 -3.79
C ARG A 51 3.82 -3.36 -3.00
N ARG A 52 3.13 -4.35 -3.57
CA ARG A 52 1.95 -4.99 -2.95
C ARG A 52 2.21 -5.49 -1.54
N ASP A 53 3.39 -6.07 -1.30
CA ASP A 53 3.78 -6.57 0.03
C ASP A 53 3.92 -5.45 1.07
N ILE A 54 4.38 -4.28 0.65
CA ILE A 54 4.50 -3.10 1.52
C ILE A 54 3.12 -2.52 1.80
N LEU A 55 2.26 -2.38 0.78
CA LEU A 55 0.90 -1.90 0.98
C LEU A 55 0.12 -2.81 1.94
N ALA A 56 0.19 -4.13 1.74
CA ALA A 56 -0.45 -5.10 2.64
C ALA A 56 0.03 -4.94 4.09
N MET A 57 1.35 -4.79 4.29
CA MET A 57 1.93 -4.54 5.61
C MET A 57 1.40 -3.24 6.25
N MET A 58 1.30 -2.16 5.49
CA MET A 58 0.76 -0.89 6.00
C MET A 58 -0.70 -1.01 6.42
N VAL A 59 -1.50 -1.75 5.64
CA VAL A 59 -2.91 -2.01 5.97
C VAL A 59 -3.05 -2.89 7.22
N ASP A 60 -2.14 -3.84 7.44
CA ASP A 60 -2.10 -4.64 8.68
C ASP A 60 -1.74 -3.80 9.91
N GLN A 61 -0.86 -2.80 9.78
CA GLN A 61 -0.59 -1.87 10.89
C GLN A 61 -1.81 -0.97 11.17
N LEU A 62 -2.52 -0.54 10.14
CA LEU A 62 -3.77 0.21 10.29
C LEU A 62 -4.82 -0.62 11.03
N ASP A 63 -4.99 -1.89 10.67
CA ASP A 63 -5.92 -2.82 11.33
C ASP A 63 -5.60 -3.02 12.83
N LYS A 64 -4.32 -3.25 13.16
CA LYS A 64 -3.87 -3.34 14.56
C LYS A 64 -4.16 -2.05 15.33
N MET A 65 -3.98 -0.90 14.69
CA MET A 65 -4.26 0.40 15.30
C MET A 65 -5.77 0.60 15.52
N GLU A 66 -6.62 0.21 14.57
CA GLU A 66 -8.08 0.30 14.68
C GLU A 66 -8.65 -0.61 15.77
N ARG A 67 -8.03 -1.77 16.01
CA ARG A 67 -8.36 -2.65 17.15
C ARG A 67 -7.86 -2.16 18.50
N GLY A 68 -6.97 -1.15 18.52
CA GLY A 68 -6.31 -0.67 19.73
C GLY A 68 -5.14 -1.53 20.19
N ASP A 69 -4.66 -2.48 19.39
CA ASP A 69 -3.52 -3.35 19.70
C ASP A 69 -2.21 -2.54 19.77
N ILE A 70 -2.12 -1.49 18.95
CA ILE A 70 -0.97 -0.57 18.89
C ILE A 70 -1.42 0.88 18.80
N SER A 71 -0.63 1.80 19.34
CA SER A 71 -0.83 3.22 19.14
C SER A 71 -0.43 3.65 17.72
N GLN A 72 -0.93 4.81 17.27
CA GLN A 72 -0.49 5.43 16.02
C GLN A 72 1.02 5.67 15.99
N HIS A 73 1.63 6.05 17.12
CA HIS A 73 3.08 6.22 17.22
C HIS A 73 3.81 4.91 16.93
N ASN A 74 3.38 3.80 17.56
CA ASN A 74 3.98 2.49 17.35
C ASN A 74 3.78 2.00 15.90
N ALA A 75 2.60 2.22 15.32
CA ALA A 75 2.35 1.92 13.91
C ALA A 75 3.32 2.67 12.99
N SER A 76 3.55 3.96 13.23
CA SER A 76 4.50 4.79 12.48
C SER A 76 5.93 4.25 12.56
N VAL A 77 6.41 3.94 13.78
CA VAL A 77 7.74 3.36 14.00
C VAL A 77 7.88 2.04 13.26
N ASN A 78 6.90 1.13 13.38
CA ASN A 78 6.94 -0.18 12.72
C ASN A 78 7.01 -0.06 11.20
N VAL A 79 6.17 0.79 10.60
CA VAL A 79 6.18 1.04 9.15
C VAL A 79 7.54 1.59 8.73
N GLY A 80 8.06 2.59 9.45
CA GLY A 80 9.37 3.19 9.18
C GLY A 80 10.50 2.18 9.19
N THR A 81 10.59 1.34 10.23
CA THR A 81 11.59 0.27 10.33
C THR A 81 11.51 -0.69 9.15
N ILE A 82 10.30 -1.14 8.78
CA ILE A 82 10.12 -2.08 7.68
C ILE A 82 10.52 -1.47 6.33
N LEU A 83 10.19 -0.19 6.10
CA LEU A 83 10.60 0.52 4.87
C LEU A 83 12.12 0.66 4.77
N VAL A 84 12.79 0.99 5.88
CA VAL A 84 14.26 1.05 5.94
C VAL A 84 14.86 -0.32 5.61
N ASP A 85 14.34 -1.38 6.22
CA ASP A 85 14.88 -2.73 6.04
C ASP A 85 14.62 -3.29 4.64
N ARG A 86 13.44 -3.03 4.06
CA ARG A 86 13.04 -3.63 2.77
C ARG A 86 13.36 -2.80 1.54
N ILE A 87 13.59 -1.50 1.68
CA ILE A 87 13.86 -0.59 0.56
C ILE A 87 15.26 0.01 0.68
N VAL A 88 15.55 0.68 1.80
CA VAL A 88 16.76 1.50 1.94
C VAL A 88 18.02 0.64 2.08
N LYS A 89 18.04 -0.34 2.99
CA LYS A 89 19.23 -1.19 3.21
C LYS A 89 19.67 -1.95 1.95
N PRO A 90 18.78 -2.60 1.18
CA PRO A 90 19.15 -3.26 -0.08
C PRO A 90 19.78 -2.31 -1.11
N GLN A 91 19.26 -1.09 -1.22
CA GLN A 91 19.80 -0.07 -2.14
C GLN A 91 21.21 0.38 -1.73
N LEU A 92 21.46 0.52 -0.42
CA LEU A 92 22.78 0.89 0.11
C LEU A 92 23.83 -0.20 -0.05
N ASN A 93 23.43 -1.47 0.04
CA ASN A 93 24.34 -2.59 -0.16
C ASN A 93 24.64 -2.83 -1.65
N GLY A 94 23.63 -2.72 -2.53
CA GLY A 94 23.85 -2.79 -3.98
C GLY A 94 24.68 -1.63 -4.54
N ALA A 95 24.72 -0.48 -3.84
CA ALA A 95 25.59 0.65 -4.19
C ALA A 95 27.07 0.42 -3.81
N LYS A 96 27.38 -0.48 -2.88
CA LYS A 96 28.74 -0.76 -2.40
C LYS A 96 29.51 -1.77 -3.27
N ASP A 97 28.83 -2.49 -4.16
CA ASP A 97 29.42 -3.52 -5.04
C ASP A 97 29.70 -3.03 -6.48
N LYS A 98 29.59 -1.73 -6.77
CA LYS A 98 30.06 -1.21 -8.06
C LYS A 98 31.59 -1.06 -8.03
N PRO A 99 32.36 -1.81 -8.84
CA PRO A 99 33.79 -1.54 -8.98
C PRO A 99 33.95 -0.11 -9.53
N LYS A 100 34.79 0.68 -8.88
CA LYS A 100 35.27 1.95 -9.44
C LYS A 100 35.95 1.61 -10.77
N GLN A 101 35.36 2.04 -11.89
CA GLN A 101 36.05 2.10 -13.18
C GLN A 101 37.14 3.18 -13.12
#